data_AF-A0A0Q9NF21-F1
#
_entry.id   AF-A0A0Q9NF21-F1
#
_cell.length_a   1.000
_cell.length_b   1.000
_cell.length_c   1.000
_cell.angle_alpha   90.00
_cell.angle_beta   90.00
_cell.angle_gamma   90.00
#
_symmetry.space_group_name_H-M   'P 1'
#
loop_
_entity.id
_entity.type
_entity.pdbx_description
1 polymer ?
#
loop_
_entity_poly.entity_id
_entity_poly.type
_entity_poly.pdbx_seq_one_letter_code
_entity_poly.pdbx_strand_id
1 'polypeptide(L)'
;MIPENPIAVIDDHRATQLSTEGEIAVGRIAVWASLLERNLGELAQRLSNFSLSDPPSPGSRAIRHARTFLRSCEALKASDSAQILKVLAESDELLRTRNIVIHAVVGTSMKPGAVTFRTHPKNPDRILTDEDLDRIARQLHSVAWEVFDCSMTVARTLGKSTIS
;
A
#
# COMPACT_ATOMS: atom_id res chain seq x y z
N MET A 1 50.97 35.14 -13.12
CA MET A 1 50.28 34.84 -11.85
C MET A 1 48.79 34.98 -12.09
N ILE A 2 48.09 33.86 -12.21
CA ILE A 2 46.62 33.80 -12.34
C ILE A 2 46.13 33.29 -10.98
N PRO A 3 45.18 33.96 -10.31
CA PRO A 3 44.66 33.44 -9.06
C PRO A 3 43.80 32.21 -9.36
N GLU A 4 44.20 31.06 -8.83
CA GLU A 4 43.37 29.86 -8.78
C GLU A 4 42.19 30.17 -7.86
N ASN A 5 41.00 30.29 -8.46
CA ASN A 5 39.75 30.38 -7.73
C ASN A 5 39.34 28.93 -7.43
N PRO A 6 39.35 28.45 -6.18
CA PRO A 6 38.81 27.13 -5.89
C PRO A 6 37.31 27.20 -6.15
N ILE A 7 36.86 26.51 -7.21
CA ILE A 7 35.45 26.20 -7.38
C ILE A 7 35.08 25.39 -6.14
N ALA A 8 34.41 26.03 -5.19
CA ALA A 8 33.73 25.35 -4.12
C ALA A 8 32.70 24.45 -4.78
N VAL A 9 33.07 23.17 -4.96
CA VAL A 9 32.11 22.11 -5.22
C VAL A 9 31.30 22.03 -3.94
N ILE A 10 30.18 22.76 -3.91
CA ILE A 10 29.16 22.58 -2.90
C ILE A 10 28.55 21.22 -3.21
N ASP A 11 29.13 20.20 -2.60
CA ASP A 11 28.62 18.84 -2.62
C ASP A 11 27.40 18.79 -1.69
N ASP A 12 26.32 19.48 -2.07
CA ASP A 12 25.04 19.49 -1.34
C ASP A 12 24.17 18.27 -1.75
N HIS A 13 24.83 17.13 -1.92
CA HIS A 13 24.18 15.83 -1.92
C HIS A 13 24.22 15.27 -0.50
N ARG A 14 23.70 16.04 0.48
CA ARG A 14 23.23 15.44 1.72
C ARG A 14 22.02 14.58 1.39
N ALA A 15 22.28 13.39 0.84
CA ALA A 15 21.36 12.27 0.89
C ALA A 15 21.09 12.03 2.37
N THR A 16 19.99 12.59 2.86
CA THR A 16 19.52 12.35 4.21
C THR A 16 19.25 10.86 4.32
N GLN A 17 20.09 10.15 5.06
CA GLN A 17 19.83 8.76 5.39
C GLN A 17 18.66 8.71 6.38
N LEU A 18 17.73 7.79 6.15
CA LEU A 18 16.74 7.41 7.15
C LEU A 18 17.47 6.93 8.41
N SER A 19 16.84 7.05 9.58
CA SER A 19 17.34 6.33 10.76
C SER A 19 17.27 4.82 10.49
N THR A 20 18.06 4.01 11.19
CA THR A 20 17.95 2.55 11.09
C THR A 20 16.52 2.07 11.35
N GLU A 21 15.83 2.67 12.32
CA GLU A 21 14.42 2.34 12.60
C GLU A 21 13.49 2.72 11.44
N GLY A 22 13.71 3.88 10.82
CA GLY A 22 12.99 4.32 9.62
C GLY A 22 13.22 3.38 8.43
N GLU A 23 14.45 2.93 8.20
CA GLU A 23 14.78 1.95 7.15
C GLU A 23 14.06 0.62 7.37
N ILE A 24 14.10 0.10 8.61
CA ILE A 24 13.41 -1.14 8.95
C ILE A 24 11.89 -0.95 8.78
N ALA A 25 11.33 0.19 9.19
CA ALA A 25 9.91 0.48 9.01
C ALA A 25 9.51 0.53 7.52
N VAL A 26 10.32 1.13 6.65
CA VAL A 26 10.12 1.10 5.19
C VAL A 26 10.17 -0.34 4.66
N GLY A 27 11.11 -1.15 5.15
CA GLY A 27 11.17 -2.58 4.83
C GLY A 27 9.88 -3.33 5.22
N ARG A 28 9.36 -3.09 6.43
CA ARG A 28 8.06 -3.65 6.88
C ARG A 28 6.90 -3.18 6.00
N ILE A 29 6.86 -1.90 5.63
CA ILE A 29 5.84 -1.35 4.70
C ILE A 29 5.86 -2.11 3.38
N ALA A 30 7.03 -2.35 2.79
CA ALA A 30 7.15 -3.08 1.53
C ALA A 30 6.62 -4.51 1.65
N VAL A 31 7.05 -5.25 2.69
CA VAL A 31 6.60 -6.63 2.94
C VAL A 31 5.09 -6.72 3.13
N TRP A 32 4.52 -5.86 3.99
CA TRP A 32 3.08 -5.90 4.29
C TRP A 32 2.23 -5.42 3.12
N ALA A 33 2.70 -4.46 2.32
CA ALA A 33 2.03 -4.08 1.10
C ALA A 33 2.00 -5.22 0.08
N SER A 34 3.09 -5.98 -0.08
CA SER A 34 3.09 -7.16 -0.95
C SER A 34 2.11 -8.24 -0.48
N LEU A 35 2.03 -8.49 0.83
CA LEU A 35 1.04 -9.42 1.39
C LEU A 35 -0.40 -8.93 1.14
N LEU A 36 -0.66 -7.64 1.35
CA LEU A 36 -1.96 -7.02 1.07
C LEU A 36 -2.35 -7.19 -0.42
N GLU A 37 -1.43 -6.89 -1.35
CA GLU A 37 -1.69 -7.03 -2.79
C GLU A 37 -1.98 -8.48 -3.18
N ARG A 38 -1.25 -9.45 -2.62
CA ARG A 38 -1.53 -10.87 -2.82
C ARG A 38 -2.94 -11.23 -2.34
N ASN A 39 -3.29 -10.84 -1.12
CA ASN A 39 -4.60 -11.15 -0.53
C ASN A 39 -5.74 -10.49 -1.32
N LEU A 40 -5.53 -9.27 -1.84
CA LEU A 40 -6.49 -8.60 -2.73
C LEU A 40 -6.68 -9.36 -4.04
N GLY A 41 -5.60 -9.90 -4.61
CA GLY A 41 -5.66 -10.78 -5.78
C GLY A 41 -6.50 -12.04 -5.52
N GLU A 42 -6.24 -12.72 -4.40
CA GLU A 42 -7.01 -13.91 -4.01
C GLU A 42 -8.49 -13.59 -3.76
N LEU A 43 -8.80 -12.48 -3.08
CA LEU A 43 -10.17 -12.02 -2.87
C LEU A 43 -10.87 -11.73 -4.20
N ALA A 44 -10.22 -11.02 -5.12
CA ALA A 44 -10.77 -10.70 -6.42
C ALA A 44 -11.05 -11.96 -7.25
N GLN A 45 -10.13 -12.94 -7.24
CA GLN A 45 -10.33 -14.24 -7.89
C GLN A 45 -11.55 -14.98 -7.35
N ARG A 46 -11.69 -15.06 -6.02
CA ARG A 46 -12.81 -15.74 -5.36
C ARG A 46 -14.16 -15.07 -5.63
N LEU A 47 -14.17 -13.74 -5.69
CA LEU A 47 -15.37 -13.00 -6.04
C LEU A 47 -15.77 -13.26 -7.50
N SER A 48 -14.82 -13.28 -8.43
CA SER A 48 -15.13 -13.20 -9.86
C SER A 48 -15.03 -14.53 -10.63
N ASN A 49 -14.72 -15.66 -9.97
CA ASN A 49 -14.35 -16.93 -10.62
C ASN A 49 -13.30 -16.74 -11.75
N PHE A 50 -12.45 -15.70 -11.65
CA PHE A 50 -11.52 -15.36 -12.72
C PHE A 50 -10.52 -16.50 -12.96
N SER A 51 -10.40 -16.91 -14.21
CA SER A 51 -9.38 -17.83 -14.70
C SER A 51 -8.00 -17.37 -14.25
N LEU A 52 -7.27 -18.25 -13.59
CA LEU A 52 -5.91 -18.09 -13.05
C LEU A 52 -4.82 -17.81 -14.11
N SER A 53 -5.21 -17.55 -15.36
CA SER A 53 -4.29 -17.33 -16.47
C SER A 53 -3.70 -15.91 -16.55
N ASP A 54 -4.31 -14.94 -15.87
CA ASP A 54 -3.79 -13.58 -15.86
C ASP A 54 -2.76 -13.40 -14.73
N PRO A 55 -1.63 -12.73 -15.01
CA PRO A 55 -0.61 -12.46 -13.99
C PRO A 55 -1.22 -11.70 -12.80
N PRO A 56 -0.60 -11.78 -11.61
CA PRO A 56 -1.08 -11.08 -10.41
C PRO A 56 -1.32 -9.61 -10.76
N SER A 57 -2.58 -9.21 -10.69
CA SER A 57 -3.00 -7.86 -11.00
C SER A 57 -2.48 -6.91 -9.92
N PRO A 58 -2.01 -5.70 -10.26
CA PRO A 58 -1.66 -4.69 -9.27
C PRO A 58 -2.81 -4.49 -8.27
N GLY A 59 -2.53 -4.23 -6.98
CA GLY A 59 -3.57 -4.20 -5.95
C GLY A 59 -4.74 -3.26 -6.27
N SER A 60 -4.46 -2.12 -6.93
CA SER A 60 -5.47 -1.16 -7.40
C SER A 60 -6.44 -1.72 -8.46
N ARG A 61 -5.98 -2.64 -9.31
CA ARG A 61 -6.82 -3.34 -10.28
C ARG A 61 -7.67 -4.39 -9.57
N ALA A 62 -7.08 -5.18 -8.66
CA ALA A 62 -7.81 -6.15 -7.85
C ALA A 62 -8.94 -5.50 -7.03
N ILE A 63 -8.67 -4.35 -6.39
CA ILE A 63 -9.67 -3.55 -5.66
C ILE A 63 -10.81 -3.12 -6.58
N ARG A 64 -10.49 -2.64 -7.79
CA ARG A 64 -11.51 -2.19 -8.76
C ARG A 64 -12.42 -3.34 -9.18
N HIS A 65 -11.84 -4.51 -9.50
CA HIS A 65 -12.63 -5.68 -9.87
C HIS A 65 -13.52 -6.15 -8.71
N ALA A 66 -12.97 -6.26 -7.50
CA ALA A 66 -13.73 -6.65 -6.32
C ALA A 66 -14.91 -5.70 -6.05
N ARG A 67 -14.70 -4.37 -6.11
CA ARG A 67 -15.77 -3.37 -5.97
C ARG A 67 -16.85 -3.50 -7.04
N THR A 68 -16.49 -3.75 -8.30
CA THR A 68 -17.46 -3.95 -9.38
C THR A 68 -18.31 -5.19 -9.13
N PHE A 69 -17.68 -6.32 -8.79
CA PHE A 69 -18.40 -7.57 -8.55
C PHE A 69 -19.37 -7.46 -7.36
N LEU A 70 -18.94 -6.85 -6.25
CA LEU A 70 -19.77 -6.71 -5.05
C LEU A 70 -21.06 -5.91 -5.31
N ARG A 71 -21.06 -4.98 -6.28
CA ARG A 71 -22.26 -4.21 -6.65
C ARG A 71 -23.32 -5.05 -7.35
N SER A 72 -22.93 -6.16 -7.97
CA SER A 72 -23.82 -7.07 -8.70
C SER A 72 -24.01 -8.42 -8.00
N CYS A 73 -23.38 -8.64 -6.84
CA CYS A 73 -23.43 -9.92 -6.14
C CYS A 73 -24.59 -9.94 -5.13
N GLU A 74 -25.65 -10.67 -5.46
CA GLU A 74 -26.81 -10.88 -4.56
C GLU A 74 -26.60 -12.03 -3.56
N ALA A 75 -25.57 -12.87 -3.78
CA ALA A 75 -25.30 -14.05 -2.97
C ALA A 75 -24.64 -13.74 -1.61
N LEU A 76 -24.04 -12.56 -1.45
CA LEU A 76 -23.43 -12.12 -0.20
C LEU A 76 -24.43 -11.34 0.65
N LYS A 77 -24.40 -11.55 1.97
CA LYS A 77 -25.19 -10.73 2.90
C LYS A 77 -24.76 -9.26 2.80
N ALA A 78 -25.71 -8.34 2.95
CA ALA A 78 -25.43 -6.91 2.91
C ALA A 78 -24.35 -6.48 3.93
N SER A 79 -24.32 -7.08 5.12
CA SER A 79 -23.28 -6.84 6.14
C SER A 79 -21.88 -7.23 5.66
N ASP A 80 -21.76 -8.38 5.00
CA ASP A 80 -20.49 -8.92 4.53
C ASP A 80 -19.98 -8.07 3.36
N SER A 81 -20.87 -7.72 2.42
CA SER A 81 -20.55 -6.81 1.32
C SER A 81 -20.10 -5.44 1.81
N ALA A 82 -20.77 -4.87 2.82
CA ALA A 82 -20.38 -3.58 3.40
C ALA A 82 -19.00 -3.65 4.07
N GLN A 83 -18.72 -4.72 4.82
CA GLN A 83 -17.41 -4.93 5.44
C GLN A 83 -16.31 -5.08 4.38
N ILE A 84 -16.53 -5.87 3.33
CA ILE A 84 -15.55 -6.04 2.25
C ILE A 84 -15.29 -4.69 1.56
N LEU A 85 -16.33 -3.90 1.25
CA LEU A 85 -16.17 -2.58 0.65
C LEU A 85 -15.36 -1.62 1.51
N LYS A 86 -15.56 -1.65 2.84
CA LYS A 86 -14.77 -0.87 3.80
C LYS A 86 -13.29 -1.26 3.73
N VAL A 87 -12.98 -2.55 3.85
CA VAL A 87 -11.59 -3.07 3.80
C VAL A 87 -10.93 -2.72 2.45
N LEU A 88 -11.67 -2.79 1.34
CA LEU A 88 -11.18 -2.37 0.02
C LEU A 88 -10.91 -0.86 -0.08
N ALA A 89 -11.63 -0.02 0.67
CA ALA A 89 -11.36 1.42 0.72
C ALA A 89 -10.08 1.72 1.51
N GLU A 90 -9.92 1.08 2.66
CA GLU A 90 -8.72 1.21 3.49
C GLU A 90 -7.47 0.68 2.79
N SER A 91 -7.59 -0.45 2.08
CA SER A 91 -6.52 -1.03 1.27
C SER A 91 -6.02 -0.08 0.18
N ASP A 92 -6.94 0.59 -0.52
CA ASP A 92 -6.63 1.54 -1.60
C ASP A 92 -5.80 2.72 -1.05
N GLU A 93 -6.23 3.29 0.07
CA GLU A 93 -5.53 4.42 0.68
C GLU A 93 -4.14 4.04 1.24
N LEU A 94 -4.02 2.86 1.84
CA LEU A 94 -2.73 2.36 2.34
C LEU A 94 -1.75 2.04 1.20
N LEU A 95 -2.22 1.49 0.08
CA LEU A 95 -1.38 1.24 -1.09
C LEU A 95 -0.92 2.55 -1.75
N ARG A 96 -1.76 3.60 -1.77
CA ARG A 96 -1.33 4.94 -2.20
C ARG A 96 -0.29 5.52 -1.26
N THR A 97 -0.49 5.39 0.05
CA THR A 97 0.47 5.83 1.07
C THR A 97 1.81 5.09 0.91
N ARG A 98 1.80 3.78 0.66
CA ARG A 98 3.00 3.00 0.35
C ARG A 98 3.72 3.54 -0.89
N ASN A 99 2.99 3.86 -1.95
CA ASN A 99 3.62 4.40 -3.17
C ASN A 99 4.33 5.72 -2.91
N ILE A 100 3.80 6.55 -1.99
CA ILE A 100 4.49 7.76 -1.52
C ILE A 100 5.79 7.38 -0.82
N VAL A 101 5.76 6.42 0.10
CA VAL A 101 6.95 6.02 0.87
C VAL A 101 8.03 5.38 -0.01
N ILE A 102 7.66 4.48 -0.93
CA ILE A 102 8.63 3.74 -1.76
C ILE A 102 9.19 4.56 -2.92
N HIS A 103 8.39 5.44 -3.53
CA HIS A 103 8.80 6.20 -4.72
C HIS A 103 9.20 7.65 -4.42
N ALA A 104 9.18 8.07 -3.16
CA ALA A 104 9.61 9.41 -2.82
C ALA A 104 11.13 9.57 -2.85
N VAL A 105 11.56 10.77 -3.25
CA VAL A 105 12.90 11.26 -2.96
C VAL A 105 12.94 11.66 -1.49
N VAL A 106 13.86 11.06 -0.75
CA VAL A 106 14.09 11.28 0.69
C VAL A 106 14.86 12.59 0.87
N GLY A 107 14.22 13.60 1.47
CA GLY A 107 14.81 14.89 1.81
C GLY A 107 14.83 15.16 3.32
N THR A 108 15.63 16.13 3.75
CA THR A 108 15.64 16.62 5.13
C THR A 108 14.30 17.27 5.49
N SER A 109 13.86 17.09 6.74
CA SER A 109 12.78 17.88 7.34
C SER A 109 13.36 18.81 8.41
N MET A 110 12.71 19.97 8.64
CA MET A 110 13.03 20.82 9.79
C MET A 110 12.52 20.24 11.12
N LYS A 111 11.69 19.19 11.08
CA LYS A 111 11.23 18.48 12.28
C LYS A 111 12.26 17.41 12.68
N PRO A 112 12.77 17.40 13.93
CA PRO A 112 13.70 16.37 14.39
C PRO A 112 13.13 14.96 14.23
N GLY A 113 13.94 14.02 13.74
CA GLY A 113 13.54 12.62 13.53
C GLY A 113 12.50 12.42 12.42
N ALA A 114 12.27 13.43 11.57
CA ALA A 114 11.36 13.35 10.45
C ALA A 114 12.11 13.45 9.12
N VAL A 115 11.55 12.77 8.12
CA VAL A 115 12.05 12.78 6.76
C VAL A 115 10.96 13.31 5.84
N THR A 116 11.35 14.13 4.88
CA THR A 116 10.44 14.62 3.85
C THR A 116 10.43 13.62 2.69
N PHE A 117 9.28 13.01 2.44
CA PHE A 117 9.02 12.15 1.31
C PHE A 117 8.41 13.01 0.19
N ARG A 118 9.24 13.38 -0.79
CA ARG A 118 8.81 14.14 -1.96
C ARG A 118 8.37 13.20 -3.06
N THR A 119 7.11 13.30 -3.49
CA THR A 119 6.63 12.58 -4.68
C THR A 119 6.57 13.52 -5.88
N HIS A 120 6.12 13.01 -7.04
CA HIS A 120 5.99 13.79 -8.27
C HIS A 120 5.50 15.23 -8.01
N PRO A 121 6.00 16.27 -8.71
CA PRO A 121 5.76 17.70 -8.41
C PRO A 121 4.30 18.19 -8.38
N LYS A 122 3.33 17.31 -8.61
CA LYS A 122 1.88 17.58 -8.51
C LYS A 122 1.26 17.13 -7.18
N ASN A 123 2.01 16.41 -6.35
CA ASN A 123 1.56 15.95 -5.04
C ASN A 123 2.26 16.75 -3.94
N PRO A 124 1.57 17.11 -2.85
CA PRO A 124 2.20 17.78 -1.73
C PRO A 124 3.24 16.85 -1.09
N ASP A 125 4.39 17.43 -0.73
CA ASP A 125 5.41 16.76 0.08
C ASP A 125 4.77 16.23 1.37
N ARG A 126 5.12 15.00 1.76
CA ARG A 126 4.71 14.44 3.05
C ARG A 126 5.90 14.35 3.98
N ILE A 127 5.77 14.96 5.16
CA ILE A 127 6.75 14.81 6.23
C ILE A 127 6.27 13.65 7.11
N LEU A 128 7.06 12.58 7.19
CA LEU A 128 6.76 11.41 8.01
C LEU A 128 7.90 11.20 9.03
N THR A 129 7.54 10.90 10.26
CA THR A 129 8.48 10.46 11.31
C THR A 129 8.66 8.93 11.27
N ASP A 130 9.65 8.42 12.00
CA ASP A 130 9.79 6.97 12.22
C ASP A 130 8.52 6.35 12.83
N GLU A 131 7.86 7.06 13.75
CA GLU A 131 6.58 6.64 14.34
C GLU A 131 5.45 6.58 13.30
N ASP A 132 5.42 7.53 12.36
CA ASP A 132 4.45 7.52 11.26
C ASP A 132 4.67 6.31 10.36
N LEU A 133 5.94 6.01 10.01
CA LEU A 133 6.30 4.84 9.19
C LEU A 133 5.92 3.53 9.90
N ASP A 134 6.20 3.42 11.19
CA ASP A 134 5.84 2.24 11.98
C ASP A 134 4.31 2.08 12.09
N ARG A 135 3.57 3.18 12.26
CA ARG A 135 2.11 3.17 12.22
C ARG A 135 1.58 2.68 10.88
N ILE A 136 2.12 3.17 9.76
CA ILE A 136 1.72 2.74 8.41
C ILE A 136 2.00 1.23 8.25
N ALA A 137 3.17 0.75 8.68
CA ALA A 137 3.51 -0.67 8.64
C ALA A 137 2.49 -1.54 9.40
N ARG A 138 2.10 -1.13 10.62
CA ARG A 138 1.08 -1.83 11.41
C ARG A 138 -0.30 -1.82 10.77
N GLN A 139 -0.70 -0.70 10.16
CA GLN A 139 -1.98 -0.59 9.45
C GLN A 139 -2.01 -1.50 8.23
N LEU A 140 -0.94 -1.53 7.43
CA LEU A 140 -0.81 -2.46 6.30
C LEU A 140 -0.91 -3.91 6.75
N HIS A 141 -0.23 -4.29 7.84
CA HIS A 141 -0.33 -5.63 8.41
C HIS A 141 -1.76 -5.99 8.83
N SER A 142 -2.45 -5.11 9.56
CA SER A 142 -3.85 -5.34 9.99
C SER A 142 -4.78 -5.53 8.80
N VAL A 143 -4.75 -4.58 7.85
CA VAL A 143 -5.65 -4.61 6.69
C VAL A 143 -5.35 -5.80 5.78
N ALA A 144 -4.08 -6.23 5.65
CA ALA A 144 -3.74 -7.44 4.91
C ALA A 144 -4.46 -8.67 5.45
N TRP A 145 -4.54 -8.83 6.78
CA TRP A 145 -5.28 -9.93 7.40
C TRP A 145 -6.79 -9.78 7.28
N GLU A 146 -7.32 -8.55 7.37
CA GLU A 146 -8.75 -8.31 7.14
C GLU A 146 -9.17 -8.66 5.71
N VAL A 147 -8.33 -8.40 4.70
CA VAL A 147 -8.58 -8.84 3.31
C VAL A 147 -8.58 -10.37 3.21
N PHE A 148 -7.66 -11.04 3.92
CA PHE A 148 -7.65 -12.51 3.98
C PHE A 148 -8.95 -13.06 4.59
N ASP A 149 -9.42 -12.49 5.70
CA ASP A 149 -10.68 -12.91 6.33
C ASP A 149 -11.89 -12.66 5.44
N CYS A 150 -11.93 -11.52 4.74
CA CYS A 150 -12.92 -11.24 3.70
C CYS A 150 -12.91 -12.32 2.61
N SER A 151 -11.71 -12.71 2.15
CA SER A 151 -11.52 -13.76 1.16
C SER A 151 -12.07 -15.11 1.65
N MET A 152 -11.88 -15.45 2.93
CA MET A 152 -12.42 -16.67 3.54
C MET A 152 -13.94 -16.63 3.68
N THR A 153 -14.51 -15.47 4.00
CA THR A 153 -15.98 -15.28 4.03
C THR A 153 -16.59 -15.50 2.66
N VAL A 154 -16.01 -14.91 1.61
CA VAL A 154 -16.46 -15.12 0.22
C VAL A 154 -16.38 -16.59 -0.17
N ALA A 155 -15.27 -17.28 0.12
CA ALA A 155 -15.11 -18.70 -0.18
C ALA A 155 -16.21 -19.57 0.47
N ARG A 156 -16.52 -19.32 1.73
CA ARG A 156 -17.54 -20.08 2.48
C ARG A 156 -18.95 -19.83 1.97
N THR A 157 -19.24 -18.62 1.49
CA THR A 157 -20.57 -18.25 1.01
C THR A 157 -20.77 -18.74 -0.43
N LEU A 158 -19.85 -18.42 -1.34
CA LEU A 158 -19.99 -18.74 -2.76
C LEU A 158 -19.64 -20.20 -3.09
N GLY A 159 -18.73 -20.82 -2.35
CA GLY A 159 -18.37 -22.24 -2.54
C GLY A 159 -19.48 -23.22 -2.16
N LYS A 160 -20.46 -22.78 -1.36
CA LYS A 160 -21.67 -23.58 -1.05
C LYS A 160 -22.70 -23.55 -2.18
N SER A 161 -22.67 -22.52 -3.03
CA SER A 161 -23.64 -22.32 -4.11
C SER A 161 -23.35 -23.15 -5.37
N THR A 162 -22.22 -23.86 -5.43
CA THR A 162 -21.79 -24.63 -6.63
C THR A 162 -22.10 -26.12 -6.56
N ILE A 163 -22.69 -26.62 -5.45
CA ILE A 163 -22.95 -28.06 -5.21
C ILE A 163 -24.47 -28.38 -5.23
N SER A 164 -25.33 -27.42 -5.56
CA SER A 164 -26.78 -27.60 -5.64
C SER A 164 -27.27 -27.72 -7.07
#